data_AF-A0AA88YK40-F1
#
_entry.id   AF-A0AA88YK40-F1
#
_cell.length_a   1.000
_cell.length_b   1.000
_cell.length_c   1.000
_cell.angle_alpha   90.00
_cell.angle_beta   90.00
_cell.angle_gamma   90.00
#
_symmetry.space_group_name_H-M   'P 1'
#
loop_
_entity.id
_entity.type
_entity.pdbx_description
1 polymer ?
#
loop_
_entity_poly.entity_id
_entity_poly.type
_entity_poly.pdbx_seq_one_letter_code
_entity_poly.pdbx_strand_id
1 'polypeptide(L)'
;MSDDDDKYDESDPDWMESDDSDDDYRPLGCSSDTDPSSEKKFIVYQDCLEQLFPKSCSDCGREFQWKERKVIGTCLFVKMSCGVCFCQWEWSSQPMSGTMPWGNLIIGAAILFSGSSALRVINMMNFASISCFSQRTYTSMQSAYLVPTISTVWTNKQEMMLDELRHEGIPLRLGGDARCCSPGHTAKFGSYTLMNLDTSKIVAVKLVQSNEVSNSYNMELEGLKRCMALLDSEGIDVSDLVTDRHSQVKAYMKEEHININHWFDVWHVAKGFKPHMDLERIITGRMLLTDIRKLSPVGQTSSLESFHKVVCYFAPKSVHFFHAQMEARLFLAALHFNENSCRQQAVTSDGRPQYAVSYPKAKHGDGIAKQVKVQQTFVHFGPYDRIDEFKEHSWKLFQGSSSSQSESGTSPTSTHSPKYSKAVEGFCGVTALK
;
A
#
# COMPACT_ATOMS: atom_id res chain seq x y z
N MET A 1 38.24 0.50 -21.91
CA MET A 1 38.08 -0.01 -23.27
C MET A 1 36.74 -0.72 -23.29
N SER A 2 35.84 -0.26 -24.17
CA SER A 2 34.40 -0.55 -24.35
C SER A 2 33.52 -0.23 -23.12
N ASP A 3 32.89 0.94 -23.04
CA ASP A 3 31.74 1.47 -23.84
C ASP A 3 30.43 0.76 -23.48
N ASP A 4 29.55 1.47 -22.78
CA ASP A 4 28.11 1.48 -23.05
C ASP A 4 27.52 2.78 -22.46
N ASP A 5 27.26 3.72 -23.36
CA ASP A 5 26.54 4.98 -23.15
C ASP A 5 25.04 4.70 -23.02
N ASP A 6 24.51 4.70 -21.79
CA ASP A 6 23.06 4.77 -21.56
C ASP A 6 22.57 6.22 -21.75
N LYS A 7 22.36 6.57 -23.01
CA LYS A 7 21.68 7.80 -23.42
C LYS A 7 20.18 7.63 -23.15
N TYR A 8 19.74 8.05 -21.96
CA TYR A 8 18.33 8.18 -21.64
C TYR A 8 17.68 9.19 -22.59
N ASP A 9 16.79 8.72 -23.45
CA ASP A 9 15.92 9.55 -24.27
C ASP A 9 14.80 10.10 -23.38
N GLU A 10 14.96 11.35 -22.98
CA GLU A 10 14.04 12.11 -22.14
C GLU A 10 13.13 12.92 -23.07
N SER A 11 11.93 12.42 -23.35
CA SER A 11 10.82 13.18 -23.97
C SER A 11 9.48 12.43 -23.84
N ASP A 12 9.04 12.15 -22.61
CA ASP A 12 7.61 11.93 -22.31
C ASP A 12 7.11 13.23 -21.66
N PRO A 13 5.99 13.85 -22.10
CA PRO A 13 5.40 14.96 -21.38
C PRO A 13 4.91 14.49 -19.99
N ASP A 14 5.84 14.53 -19.03
CA ASP A 14 5.61 14.21 -17.62
C ASP A 14 4.40 14.99 -17.11
N TRP A 15 3.37 14.27 -16.67
CA TRP A 15 2.30 14.86 -15.87
C TRP A 15 2.92 15.35 -14.55
N MET A 16 2.82 16.66 -14.29
CA MET A 16 3.18 17.31 -13.04
C MET A 16 1.92 17.88 -12.38
N GLU A 17 1.88 17.84 -11.06
CA GLU A 17 0.86 18.51 -10.26
C GLU A 17 1.04 20.03 -10.45
N SER A 18 0.00 20.72 -10.92
CA SER A 18 0.03 22.16 -11.14
C SER A 18 -0.09 22.90 -9.81
N ASP A 19 0.91 23.71 -9.46
CA ASP A 19 0.75 24.77 -8.48
C ASP A 19 -0.29 25.78 -9.03
N ASP A 20 -1.30 26.07 -8.23
CA ASP A 20 -2.43 26.95 -8.54
C ASP A 20 -2.01 28.20 -9.33
N SER A 21 -2.36 28.20 -10.62
CA SER A 21 -2.63 29.44 -11.35
C SER A 21 -3.85 29.22 -12.23
N ASP A 22 -4.84 30.08 -12.04
CA ASP A 22 -6.14 30.09 -12.68
C ASP A 22 -6.02 29.99 -14.20
N ASP A 23 -6.27 28.80 -14.77
CA ASP A 23 -6.69 28.66 -16.17
C ASP A 23 -7.69 27.50 -16.28
N ASP A 24 -8.95 27.89 -16.45
CA ASP A 24 -10.16 27.06 -16.44
C ASP A 24 -10.27 26.28 -17.77
N TYR A 25 -9.50 25.18 -17.92
CA TYR A 25 -9.63 24.27 -19.06
C TYR A 25 -10.40 23.00 -18.66
N ARG A 26 -11.70 23.01 -18.92
CA ARG A 26 -12.60 21.85 -18.79
C ARG A 26 -12.92 21.30 -20.18
N PRO A 27 -12.40 20.12 -20.58
CA PRO A 27 -12.90 19.44 -21.77
C PRO A 27 -14.35 18.99 -21.52
N LEU A 28 -15.29 19.59 -22.25
CA LEU A 28 -16.70 19.18 -22.27
C LEU A 28 -16.85 17.86 -23.02
N GLY A 29 -17.19 16.78 -22.31
CA GLY A 29 -17.80 15.60 -22.94
C GLY A 29 -17.50 14.25 -22.28
N CYS A 30 -18.34 13.83 -21.33
CA CYS A 30 -18.94 12.48 -21.32
C CYS A 30 -20.04 12.43 -20.26
N SER A 31 -21.31 12.45 -20.66
CA SER A 31 -22.43 12.10 -19.78
C SER A 31 -22.67 10.59 -19.86
N SER A 32 -22.04 9.85 -18.97
CA SER A 32 -22.51 8.53 -18.60
C SER A 32 -22.32 8.39 -17.09
N ASP A 33 -23.41 8.20 -16.35
CA ASP A 33 -23.43 7.96 -14.90
C ASP A 33 -22.71 6.65 -14.47
N THR A 34 -22.09 5.94 -15.42
CA THR A 34 -21.32 4.72 -15.17
C THR A 34 -19.93 5.04 -14.63
N ASP A 35 -19.55 4.34 -13.55
CA ASP A 35 -18.21 4.40 -12.99
C ASP A 35 -17.14 4.10 -14.06
N PRO A 36 -16.20 5.04 -14.35
CA PRO A 36 -15.10 4.81 -15.29
C PRO A 36 -14.28 3.55 -14.99
N SER A 37 -14.27 3.11 -13.73
CA SER A 37 -13.61 1.85 -13.36
C SER A 37 -14.27 0.62 -13.97
N SER A 38 -15.59 0.66 -14.05
CA SER A 38 -16.42 -0.50 -14.37
C SER A 38 -16.47 -0.79 -15.87
N GLU A 39 -16.20 0.24 -16.67
CA GLU A 39 -16.23 0.15 -18.13
C GLU A 39 -15.16 -0.80 -18.67
N LYS A 40 -15.52 -1.57 -19.72
CA LYS A 40 -14.57 -2.45 -20.42
C LYS A 40 -13.56 -1.62 -21.20
N LYS A 41 -12.28 -1.96 -21.02
CA LYS A 41 -11.14 -1.25 -21.63
C LYS A 41 -10.52 -2.14 -22.71
N PHE A 42 -10.25 -1.56 -23.88
CA PHE A 42 -9.67 -2.28 -25.03
C PHE A 42 -8.35 -1.65 -25.46
N ILE A 43 -7.43 -2.47 -25.96
CA ILE A 43 -6.22 -2.00 -26.63
C ILE A 43 -6.56 -1.85 -28.12
N VAL A 44 -6.43 -0.63 -28.64
CA VAL A 44 -6.77 -0.29 -30.02
C VAL A 44 -5.55 0.31 -30.70
N TYR A 45 -5.25 -0.13 -31.92
CA TYR A 45 -4.15 0.40 -32.71
C TYR A 45 -4.46 1.83 -33.17
N GLN A 46 -3.43 2.66 -33.25
CA GLN A 46 -3.55 4.06 -33.66
C GLN A 46 -4.30 4.20 -35.00
N ASP A 47 -3.91 3.44 -36.02
CA ASP A 47 -4.53 3.51 -37.36
C ASP A 47 -6.02 3.14 -37.35
N CYS A 48 -6.44 2.24 -36.45
CA CYS A 48 -7.85 1.87 -36.30
C CYS A 48 -8.65 2.98 -35.63
N LEU A 49 -8.02 3.72 -34.71
CA LEU A 49 -8.64 4.84 -34.00
C LEU A 49 -8.77 6.07 -34.90
N GLU A 50 -7.73 6.37 -35.68
CA GLU A 50 -7.71 7.51 -36.62
C GLU A 50 -8.77 7.41 -37.71
N GLN A 51 -9.20 6.19 -38.06
CA GLN A 51 -10.31 5.97 -38.99
C GLN A 51 -11.65 6.52 -38.48
N LEU A 52 -11.81 6.69 -37.16
CA LEU A 52 -13.03 7.20 -36.53
C LEU A 52 -13.06 8.73 -36.42
N PHE A 53 -11.93 9.41 -36.64
CA PHE A 53 -11.86 10.86 -36.50
C PHE A 53 -12.57 11.58 -37.66
N PRO A 54 -13.25 12.71 -37.39
CA PRO A 54 -13.97 13.43 -38.42
C PRO A 54 -12.99 14.02 -39.44
N LYS A 55 -13.16 13.64 -40.71
CA LYS A 55 -12.35 14.19 -41.82
C LYS A 55 -12.79 15.59 -42.21
N SER A 56 -14.06 15.93 -42.00
CA SER A 56 -14.68 17.20 -42.39
C SER A 56 -15.46 17.84 -41.23
N CYS A 57 -15.46 19.16 -41.15
CA CYS A 57 -16.26 19.91 -40.16
C CYS A 57 -17.75 19.78 -40.46
N SER A 58 -18.51 19.39 -39.45
CA SER A 58 -19.96 19.21 -39.52
C SER A 58 -20.71 20.48 -39.93
N ASP A 59 -20.16 21.66 -39.62
CA ASP A 59 -20.83 22.94 -39.87
C ASP A 59 -20.65 23.46 -41.29
N CYS A 60 -19.48 23.23 -41.91
CA CYS A 60 -19.14 23.84 -43.20
C CYS A 60 -18.67 22.84 -44.28
N GLY A 61 -18.55 21.55 -43.95
CA GLY A 61 -18.13 20.49 -44.88
C GLY A 61 -16.66 20.55 -45.33
N ARG A 62 -15.88 21.54 -44.87
CA ARG A 62 -14.44 21.64 -45.17
C ARG A 62 -13.64 20.64 -44.34
N GLU A 63 -12.47 20.29 -44.84
CA GLU A 63 -11.53 19.40 -44.15
C GLU A 63 -11.08 19.96 -42.80
N PHE A 64 -11.04 19.10 -41.77
CA PHE A 64 -10.45 19.45 -40.49
C PHE A 64 -8.92 19.44 -40.57
N GLN A 65 -8.27 20.40 -39.92
CA GLN A 65 -6.82 20.44 -39.79
C GLN A 65 -6.39 20.00 -38.39
N TRP A 66 -5.30 19.23 -38.32
CA TRP A 66 -4.68 18.84 -37.07
C TRP A 66 -4.11 20.05 -36.34
N LYS A 67 -4.47 20.21 -35.07
CA LYS A 67 -3.93 21.25 -34.18
C LYS A 67 -2.97 20.66 -33.18
N GLU A 68 -3.39 19.62 -32.48
CA GLU A 68 -2.63 19.04 -31.39
C GLU A 68 -2.89 17.55 -31.29
N ARG A 69 -1.81 16.82 -31.01
CA ARG A 69 -1.85 15.42 -30.64
C ARG A 69 -0.95 15.24 -29.43
N LYS A 70 -1.54 14.85 -28.30
CA LYS A 70 -0.82 14.71 -27.04
C LYS A 70 -1.08 13.34 -26.45
N VAL A 71 -0.01 12.66 -26.02
CA VAL A 71 -0.11 11.41 -25.26
C VAL A 71 0.20 11.72 -23.80
N ILE A 72 -0.65 11.26 -22.88
CA ILE A 72 -0.46 11.44 -21.43
C ILE A 72 -0.57 10.07 -20.77
N GLY A 73 0.57 9.38 -20.66
CA GLY A 73 0.62 7.99 -20.22
C GLY A 73 -0.19 7.08 -21.15
N THR A 74 -1.35 6.64 -20.68
CA THR A 74 -2.27 5.77 -21.45
C THR A 74 -3.32 6.53 -22.26
N CYS A 75 -3.37 7.86 -22.11
CA CYS A 75 -4.35 8.72 -22.78
C CYS A 75 -3.83 9.25 -24.11
N LEU A 76 -4.66 9.20 -25.15
CA LEU A 76 -4.46 10.01 -26.35
C LEU A 76 -5.48 11.16 -26.35
N PHE A 77 -4.97 12.38 -26.44
CA PHE A 77 -5.75 13.60 -26.62
C PHE A 77 -5.50 14.16 -28.01
N VAL A 78 -6.59 14.51 -28.70
CA VAL A 78 -6.58 15.04 -30.06
C VAL A 78 -7.39 16.32 -30.12
N LYS A 79 -6.80 17.35 -30.73
CA LYS A 79 -7.48 18.60 -31.07
C LYS A 79 -7.35 18.86 -32.56
N MET A 80 -8.49 19.13 -33.20
CA MET A 80 -8.60 19.49 -34.60
C MET A 80 -9.38 20.80 -34.74
N SER A 81 -9.13 21.55 -35.81
CA SER A 81 -9.87 22.78 -36.09
C SER A 81 -10.14 22.98 -37.57
N CYS A 82 -11.26 23.61 -37.91
CA CYS A 82 -11.51 24.03 -39.28
C CYS A 82 -10.88 25.39 -39.56
N GLY A 83 -10.15 25.50 -40.68
CA GLY A 83 -9.52 26.76 -41.10
C GLY A 83 -10.49 27.85 -41.58
N VAL A 84 -11.79 27.55 -41.72
CA VAL A 84 -12.79 28.50 -42.27
C VAL A 84 -13.77 28.98 -41.22
N CYS A 85 -14.52 28.07 -40.58
CA CYS A 85 -15.48 28.44 -39.54
C CYS A 85 -14.88 28.46 -38.13
N PHE A 86 -13.59 28.12 -37.99
CA PHE A 86 -12.90 28.02 -36.70
C PHE A 86 -13.53 27.04 -35.70
N CYS A 87 -14.44 26.16 -36.15
CA CYS A 87 -14.98 25.06 -35.35
C CYS A 87 -13.81 24.24 -34.76
N GLN A 88 -13.86 23.96 -33.46
CA GLN A 88 -12.88 23.11 -32.78
C GLN A 88 -13.52 21.77 -32.45
N TRP A 89 -12.76 20.71 -32.67
CA TRP A 89 -13.13 19.36 -32.27
C TRP A 89 -12.06 18.81 -31.36
N GLU A 90 -12.46 18.41 -30.17
CA GLU A 90 -11.60 17.85 -29.14
C GLU A 90 -12.07 16.46 -28.79
N TRP A 91 -11.12 15.55 -28.60
CA TRP A 91 -11.42 14.17 -28.27
C TRP A 91 -10.33 13.57 -27.40
N SER A 92 -10.76 12.76 -26.44
CA SER A 92 -9.88 12.01 -25.54
C SER A 92 -10.24 10.53 -25.62
N SER A 93 -9.23 9.67 -25.59
CA SER A 93 -9.41 8.21 -25.58
C SER A 93 -10.03 7.67 -24.28
N GLN A 94 -10.12 8.49 -23.25
CA GLN A 94 -10.67 8.12 -21.95
C GLN A 94 -11.17 9.35 -21.18
N PRO A 95 -12.07 9.14 -20.19
CA PRO A 95 -12.47 10.20 -19.28
C PRO A 95 -11.28 10.81 -18.54
N MET A 96 -11.40 12.09 -18.19
CA MET A 96 -10.40 12.82 -17.40
C MET A 96 -11.04 13.32 -16.10
N SER A 97 -10.26 13.32 -15.01
CA SER A 97 -10.59 14.00 -13.76
C SER A 97 -9.65 15.19 -13.61
N GLY A 98 -10.12 16.40 -13.95
CA GLY A 98 -9.23 17.53 -14.15
C GLY A 98 -8.19 17.23 -15.23
N THR A 99 -6.90 17.27 -14.88
CA THR A 99 -5.78 16.94 -15.78
C THR A 99 -5.38 15.46 -15.78
N MET A 100 -5.94 14.63 -14.87
CA MET A 100 -5.57 13.23 -14.71
C MET A 100 -6.44 12.31 -15.58
N PRO A 101 -5.85 11.53 -16.50
CA PRO A 101 -6.59 10.49 -17.21
C PRO A 101 -6.95 9.32 -16.28
N TRP A 102 -8.21 8.90 -16.29
CA TRP A 102 -8.69 7.83 -15.38
C TRP A 102 -7.96 6.50 -15.56
N GLY A 103 -7.60 6.12 -16.79
CA GLY A 103 -6.86 4.88 -17.04
C GLY A 103 -5.46 4.87 -16.46
N ASN A 104 -4.79 6.02 -16.33
CA ASN A 104 -3.49 6.09 -15.65
C ASN A 104 -3.64 5.67 -14.19
N LEU A 105 -4.64 6.23 -13.51
CA LEU A 105 -4.93 5.91 -12.12
C LEU A 105 -5.41 4.46 -11.95
N ILE A 106 -6.31 3.98 -12.81
CA ILE A 106 -6.85 2.61 -12.75
C ILE A 106 -5.75 1.57 -12.99
N ILE A 107 -4.88 1.78 -14.00
CA ILE A 107 -3.78 0.85 -14.27
C ILE A 107 -2.73 0.95 -13.16
N GLY A 108 -2.42 2.15 -12.66
CA GLY A 108 -1.53 2.33 -11.51
C GLY A 108 -2.05 1.62 -10.25
N ALA A 109 -3.35 1.73 -9.97
CA ALA A 109 -4.02 1.02 -8.88
C ALA A 109 -3.95 -0.50 -9.08
N ALA A 110 -4.24 -0.98 -10.29
CA ALA A 110 -4.19 -2.40 -10.62
C ALA A 110 -2.79 -3.00 -10.39
N ILE A 111 -1.72 -2.28 -10.80
CA ILE A 111 -0.33 -2.70 -10.55
C ILE A 111 -0.06 -2.86 -9.04
N LEU A 112 -0.50 -1.88 -8.23
CA LEU A 112 -0.26 -1.88 -6.80
C LEU A 112 -1.06 -2.97 -6.09
N PHE A 113 -2.38 -3.04 -6.34
CA PHE A 113 -3.30 -3.97 -5.70
C PHE A 113 -3.08 -5.42 -6.11
N SER A 114 -2.53 -5.66 -7.31
CA SER A 114 -2.12 -6.99 -7.72
C SER A 114 -0.74 -7.37 -7.19
N GLY A 115 -0.01 -6.50 -6.47
CA GLY A 115 1.37 -6.75 -6.04
C GLY A 115 2.38 -6.86 -7.19
N SER A 116 2.04 -6.35 -8.37
CA SER A 116 2.92 -6.39 -9.54
C SER A 116 4.08 -5.41 -9.40
N SER A 117 5.20 -5.72 -10.04
CA SER A 117 6.32 -4.78 -10.16
C SER A 117 6.00 -3.74 -11.22
N ALA A 118 5.84 -2.48 -10.82
CA ALA A 118 5.56 -1.36 -11.73
C ALA A 118 6.56 -1.28 -12.87
N LEU A 119 7.86 -1.37 -12.56
CA LEU A 119 8.92 -1.40 -13.56
C LEU A 119 8.75 -2.52 -14.58
N ARG A 120 8.41 -3.75 -14.13
CA ARG A 120 8.19 -4.88 -15.05
C ARG A 120 6.96 -4.68 -15.92
N VAL A 121 5.88 -4.11 -15.38
CA VAL A 121 4.65 -3.84 -16.14
C VAL A 121 4.88 -2.73 -17.16
N ILE A 122 5.52 -1.63 -16.77
CA ILE A 122 5.86 -0.52 -17.68
C ILE A 122 6.77 -1.02 -18.80
N ASN A 123 7.82 -1.79 -18.48
CA ASN A 123 8.70 -2.36 -19.49
C ASN A 123 7.94 -3.32 -20.44
N MET A 124 7.02 -4.12 -19.91
CA MET A 124 6.17 -4.98 -20.73
C MET A 124 5.32 -4.17 -21.71
N MET A 125 4.69 -3.08 -21.26
CA MET A 125 3.92 -2.18 -22.13
C MET A 125 4.81 -1.55 -23.22
N ASN A 126 6.02 -1.11 -22.84
CA ASN A 126 6.99 -0.54 -23.77
C ASN A 126 7.44 -1.55 -24.85
N PHE A 127 7.72 -2.81 -24.47
CA PHE A 127 8.05 -3.87 -25.43
C PHE A 127 6.89 -4.20 -26.38
N ALA A 128 5.66 -4.04 -25.93
CA ALA A 128 4.46 -4.20 -26.75
C ALA A 128 4.11 -2.93 -27.56
N SER A 129 4.90 -1.86 -27.44
CA SER A 129 4.62 -0.54 -28.03
C SER A 129 3.27 0.04 -27.61
N ILE A 130 2.84 -0.26 -26.38
CA ILE A 130 1.63 0.29 -25.77
C ILE A 130 2.04 1.52 -24.94
N SER A 131 1.48 2.69 -25.25
CA SER A 131 1.72 3.91 -24.48
C SER A 131 1.27 3.75 -23.02
N CYS A 132 2.16 4.09 -22.09
CA CYS A 132 1.94 3.99 -20.66
C CYS A 132 2.74 5.07 -19.94
N PHE A 133 2.33 5.42 -18.72
CA PHE A 133 3.04 6.38 -17.88
C PHE A 133 4.41 5.86 -17.41
N SER A 134 5.31 6.79 -17.08
CA SER A 134 6.65 6.50 -16.58
C SER A 134 6.66 6.00 -15.12
N GLN A 135 7.79 5.44 -14.68
CA GLN A 135 7.97 5.04 -13.28
C GLN A 135 7.89 6.24 -12.31
N ARG A 136 8.28 7.44 -12.76
CA ARG A 136 8.16 8.69 -12.01
C ARG A 136 6.69 9.04 -11.81
N THR A 137 5.91 9.06 -12.89
CA THR A 137 4.46 9.34 -12.84
C THR A 137 3.73 8.32 -11.98
N TYR A 138 4.07 7.03 -12.09
CA TYR A 138 3.53 6.00 -11.20
C TYR A 138 3.78 6.32 -9.71
N THR A 139 5.01 6.70 -9.38
CA THR A 139 5.39 7.02 -7.99
C THR A 139 4.65 8.26 -7.48
N SER A 140 4.45 9.27 -8.32
CA SER A 140 3.64 10.46 -8.01
C SER A 140 2.16 10.09 -7.78
N MET A 141 1.54 9.34 -8.71
CA MET A 141 0.16 8.86 -8.55
C MET A 141 -0.03 8.01 -7.29
N GLN A 142 0.96 7.16 -6.96
CA GLN A 142 0.93 6.40 -5.73
C GLN A 142 0.88 7.31 -4.50
N SER A 143 1.76 8.30 -4.42
CA SER A 143 1.86 9.19 -3.28
C SER A 143 0.62 10.10 -3.13
N ALA A 144 0.09 10.59 -4.24
CA ALA A 144 -1.05 11.52 -4.24
C ALA A 144 -2.39 10.82 -3.97
N TYR A 145 -2.62 9.65 -4.57
CA TYR A 145 -3.94 9.02 -4.53
C TYR A 145 -3.94 7.66 -3.83
N LEU A 146 -3.09 6.73 -4.26
CA LEU A 146 -3.21 5.32 -3.85
C LEU A 146 -2.80 5.09 -2.40
N VAL A 147 -1.74 5.74 -1.93
CA VAL A 147 -1.23 5.63 -0.56
C VAL A 147 -2.26 6.17 0.45
N PRO A 148 -2.78 7.41 0.31
CA PRO A 148 -3.83 7.91 1.20
C PRO A 148 -5.08 7.03 1.24
N THR A 149 -5.52 6.52 0.08
CA THR A 149 -6.67 5.60 0.02
C THR A 149 -6.41 4.32 0.81
N ILE A 150 -5.26 3.67 0.61
CA ILE A 150 -4.95 2.43 1.34
C ILE A 150 -4.89 2.67 2.85
N SER A 151 -4.26 3.76 3.28
CA SER A 151 -4.20 4.12 4.69
C SER A 151 -5.60 4.32 5.28
N THR A 152 -6.48 5.02 4.57
CA THR A 152 -7.86 5.25 4.99
C THR A 152 -8.64 3.94 5.11
N VAL A 153 -8.58 3.08 4.08
CA VAL A 153 -9.28 1.78 4.09
C VAL A 153 -8.78 0.88 5.21
N TRP A 154 -7.46 0.85 5.45
CA TRP A 154 -6.89 0.10 6.57
C TRP A 154 -7.36 0.64 7.90
N THR A 155 -7.26 1.96 8.13
CA THR A 155 -7.70 2.58 9.39
C THR A 155 -9.17 2.27 9.65
N ASN A 156 -10.06 2.49 8.68
CA ASN A 156 -11.49 2.20 8.85
C ASN A 156 -11.74 0.72 9.17
N LYS A 157 -11.10 -0.22 8.45
CA LYS A 157 -11.26 -1.66 8.72
C LYS A 157 -10.64 -2.07 10.06
N GLN A 158 -9.55 -1.42 10.46
CA GLN A 158 -8.89 -1.66 11.73
C GLN A 158 -9.77 -1.17 12.87
N GLU A 159 -10.30 0.05 12.81
CA GLU A 159 -11.25 0.59 13.79
C GLU A 159 -12.47 -0.32 13.95
N MET A 160 -13.12 -0.71 12.85
CA MET A 160 -14.26 -1.66 12.91
C MET A 160 -13.88 -2.98 13.59
N MET A 161 -12.69 -3.52 13.31
CA MET A 161 -12.21 -4.75 13.94
C MET A 161 -11.91 -4.55 15.42
N LEU A 162 -11.28 -3.45 15.81
CA LEU A 162 -10.94 -3.15 17.20
C LEU A 162 -12.22 -2.90 18.01
N ASP A 163 -13.22 -2.23 17.43
CA ASP A 163 -14.55 -2.08 18.02
C ASP A 163 -15.21 -3.45 18.23
N GLU A 164 -15.21 -4.34 17.24
CA GLU A 164 -15.75 -5.72 17.40
C GLU A 164 -15.08 -6.45 18.58
N LEU A 165 -13.74 -6.43 18.64
CA LEU A 165 -12.97 -7.09 19.70
C LEU A 165 -13.23 -6.48 21.08
N ARG A 166 -13.38 -5.15 21.14
CA ARG A 166 -13.74 -4.44 22.36
C ARG A 166 -15.14 -4.81 22.85
N HIS A 167 -16.10 -4.98 21.95
CA HIS A 167 -17.47 -5.40 22.31
C HIS A 167 -17.52 -6.86 22.77
N GLU A 168 -16.69 -7.75 22.21
CA GLU A 168 -16.56 -9.12 22.68
C GLU A 168 -16.00 -9.17 24.11
N GLY A 169 -15.07 -8.27 24.45
CA GLY A 169 -14.47 -8.16 25.79
C GLY A 169 -13.68 -9.42 26.20
N ILE A 170 -13.29 -10.25 25.22
CA ILE A 170 -12.52 -11.46 25.44
C ILE A 170 -11.03 -11.10 25.39
N PRO A 171 -10.25 -11.38 26.45
CA PRO A 171 -8.82 -11.10 26.46
C PRO A 171 -8.09 -11.82 25.31
N LEU A 172 -7.41 -11.06 24.45
CA LEU A 172 -6.85 -11.59 23.21
C LEU A 172 -5.59 -12.44 23.42
N ARG A 173 -5.46 -13.47 22.59
CA ARG A 173 -4.25 -14.28 22.44
C ARG A 173 -3.53 -13.86 21.19
N LEU A 174 -2.38 -13.23 21.35
CA LEU A 174 -1.66 -12.57 20.27
C LEU A 174 -0.36 -13.28 19.92
N GLY A 175 -0.06 -13.33 18.63
CA GLY A 175 1.26 -13.65 18.10
C GLY A 175 1.92 -12.39 17.61
N GLY A 176 3.17 -12.17 18.00
CA GLY A 176 3.98 -11.03 17.59
C GLY A 176 5.20 -11.49 16.80
N ASP A 177 5.43 -10.88 15.63
CA ASP A 177 6.64 -11.12 14.84
C ASP A 177 7.09 -9.83 14.13
N ALA A 178 8.41 -9.69 14.00
CA ALA A 178 9.08 -8.55 13.43
C ALA A 178 9.74 -8.90 12.10
N ARG A 179 9.70 -7.95 11.16
CA ARG A 179 10.29 -8.12 9.84
C ARG A 179 11.05 -6.89 9.41
N CYS A 180 12.31 -7.08 9.04
CA CYS A 180 13.13 -6.04 8.39
C CYS A 180 13.03 -6.09 6.85
N CYS A 181 13.13 -4.92 6.21
CA CYS A 181 13.08 -4.74 4.76
C CYS A 181 14.30 -5.34 4.03
N SER A 182 15.45 -5.44 4.70
CA SER A 182 16.64 -6.15 4.21
C SER A 182 17.21 -7.06 5.31
N PRO A 183 17.98 -8.12 4.94
CA PRO A 183 18.75 -8.89 5.92
C PRO A 183 19.93 -8.07 6.47
N GLY A 184 20.23 -8.22 7.76
CA GLY A 184 21.41 -7.63 8.41
C GLY A 184 21.16 -6.28 9.11
N HIS A 185 22.24 -5.58 9.48
CA HIS A 185 22.19 -4.31 10.22
C HIS A 185 21.94 -3.07 9.34
N THR A 186 21.69 -3.25 8.05
CA THR A 186 21.48 -2.16 7.07
C THR A 186 20.00 -1.95 6.73
N ALA A 187 19.09 -2.57 7.48
CA ALA A 187 17.66 -2.41 7.28
C ALA A 187 17.22 -0.99 7.63
N LYS A 188 16.62 -0.30 6.65
CA LYS A 188 16.04 1.05 6.82
C LYS A 188 14.68 1.00 7.51
N PHE A 189 13.89 -0.04 7.24
CA PHE A 189 12.53 -0.20 7.76
C PHE A 189 12.36 -1.56 8.41
N GLY A 190 11.63 -1.57 9.52
CA GLY A 190 11.27 -2.73 10.31
C GLY A 190 9.80 -2.62 10.66
N SER A 191 9.02 -3.66 10.35
CA SER A 191 7.61 -3.71 10.67
C SER A 191 7.38 -4.73 11.78
N TYR A 192 6.59 -4.37 12.79
CA TYR A 192 6.10 -5.30 13.80
C TYR A 192 4.63 -5.59 13.56
N THR A 193 4.26 -6.86 13.69
CA THR A 193 2.90 -7.34 13.41
C THR A 193 2.34 -8.05 14.62
N LEU A 194 1.10 -7.72 15.01
CA LEU A 194 0.30 -8.48 15.96
C LEU A 194 -0.84 -9.19 15.24
N MET A 195 -0.95 -10.50 15.47
CA MET A 195 -2.00 -11.35 14.95
C MET A 195 -2.80 -11.94 16.10
N ASN A 196 -4.11 -11.91 16.02
CA ASN A 196 -4.97 -12.71 16.88
C ASN A 196 -4.83 -14.19 16.48
N LEU A 197 -4.33 -15.02 17.40
CA LEU A 197 -4.03 -16.43 17.15
C LEU A 197 -5.29 -17.28 16.99
N ASP A 198 -6.40 -16.89 17.63
CA ASP A 198 -7.65 -17.63 17.55
C ASP A 198 -8.34 -17.43 16.20
N THR A 199 -8.32 -16.19 15.68
CA THR A 199 -8.95 -15.84 14.39
C THR A 199 -8.00 -15.85 13.21
N SER A 200 -6.68 -15.91 13.45
CA SER A 200 -5.64 -15.71 12.43
C SER A 200 -5.80 -14.40 11.64
N LYS A 201 -6.33 -13.34 12.28
CA LYS A 201 -6.42 -11.98 11.71
C LYS A 201 -5.30 -11.10 12.24
N ILE A 202 -4.73 -10.29 11.37
CA ILE A 202 -3.81 -9.21 11.71
C ILE A 202 -4.59 -8.09 12.38
N VAL A 203 -4.25 -7.81 13.63
CA VAL A 203 -4.87 -6.79 14.46
C VAL A 203 -4.11 -5.48 14.35
N ALA A 204 -2.78 -5.52 14.29
CA ALA A 204 -1.95 -4.34 14.16
C ALA A 204 -0.69 -4.60 13.32
N VAL A 205 -0.32 -3.62 12.51
CA VAL A 205 0.98 -3.54 11.85
C VAL A 205 1.55 -2.15 12.09
N LYS A 206 2.77 -2.05 12.59
CA LYS A 206 3.45 -0.76 12.82
C LYS A 206 4.80 -0.76 12.14
N LEU A 207 5.04 0.27 11.33
CA LEU A 207 6.33 0.52 10.69
C LEU A 207 7.22 1.36 11.61
N VAL A 208 8.49 1.03 11.64
CA VAL A 208 9.55 1.76 12.33
C VAL A 208 10.66 2.02 11.32
N GLN A 209 11.20 3.24 11.29
CA GLN A 209 12.40 3.56 10.53
C GLN A 209 13.65 3.45 11.41
N SER A 210 14.76 2.98 10.84
CA SER A 210 16.03 2.80 11.52
C SER A 210 16.67 4.09 12.01
N ASN A 211 16.18 5.26 11.61
CA ASN A 211 16.67 6.56 12.09
C ASN A 211 15.97 6.98 13.39
N GLU A 212 14.82 6.37 13.70
CA GLU A 212 14.07 6.61 14.93
C GLU A 212 14.66 5.83 16.11
N VAL A 213 15.42 4.78 15.83
CA VAL A 213 16.01 3.88 16.83
C VAL A 213 17.46 3.55 16.51
N SER A 214 18.23 3.11 17.49
CA SER A 214 19.69 2.98 17.33
C SER A 214 20.13 1.86 16.37
N ASN A 215 19.36 0.77 16.24
CA ASN A 215 19.70 -0.37 15.40
C ASN A 215 18.44 -1.21 15.06
N SER A 216 18.60 -2.17 14.15
CA SER A 216 17.51 -3.06 13.71
C SER A 216 16.90 -3.93 14.81
N TYR A 217 17.66 -4.23 15.87
CA TYR A 217 17.17 -4.99 17.03
C TYR A 217 16.20 -4.14 17.87
N ASN A 218 16.50 -2.85 18.03
CA ASN A 218 15.62 -1.90 18.72
C ASN A 218 14.33 -1.60 17.93
N MET A 219 14.33 -1.80 16.60
CA MET A 219 13.13 -1.62 15.77
C MET A 219 12.03 -2.62 16.12
N GLU A 220 12.41 -3.85 16.48
CA GLU A 220 11.47 -4.88 16.90
C GLU A 220 10.78 -4.50 18.22
N LEU A 221 11.56 -4.07 19.22
CA LEU A 221 11.01 -3.62 20.50
C LEU A 221 10.11 -2.39 20.32
N GLU A 222 10.57 -1.38 19.58
CA GLU A 222 9.80 -0.16 19.34
C GLU A 222 8.49 -0.45 18.58
N GLY A 223 8.54 -1.34 17.59
CA GLY A 223 7.35 -1.76 16.87
C GLY A 223 6.35 -2.46 17.77
N LEU A 224 6.80 -3.34 18.68
CA LEU A 224 5.95 -3.97 19.69
C LEU A 224 5.31 -2.92 20.61
N LYS A 225 6.10 -1.95 21.11
CA LYS A 225 5.59 -0.87 21.97
C LYS A 225 4.46 -0.08 21.30
N ARG A 226 4.63 0.29 20.02
CA ARG A 226 3.58 0.99 19.26
C ARG A 226 2.31 0.16 19.07
N CYS A 227 2.46 -1.15 18.90
CA CYS A 227 1.33 -2.05 18.80
C CYS A 227 0.60 -2.21 20.14
N MET A 228 1.33 -2.36 21.25
CA MET A 228 0.74 -2.44 22.59
C MET A 228 0.01 -1.13 22.95
N ALA A 229 0.63 0.03 22.70
CA ALA A 229 0.02 1.33 22.95
C ALA A 229 -1.30 1.53 22.18
N LEU A 230 -1.43 0.97 20.97
CA LEU A 230 -2.67 0.98 20.20
C LEU A 230 -3.76 0.13 20.90
N LEU A 231 -3.42 -1.07 21.37
CA LEU A 231 -4.39 -1.92 22.07
C LEU A 231 -4.83 -1.29 23.40
N ASP A 232 -3.88 -0.69 24.12
CA ASP A 232 -4.15 0.01 25.38
C ASP A 232 -5.05 1.23 25.15
N SER A 233 -4.83 2.01 24.08
CA SER A 233 -5.67 3.18 23.78
C SER A 233 -7.09 2.81 23.39
N GLU A 234 -7.28 1.66 22.73
CA GLU A 234 -8.59 1.12 22.38
C GLU A 234 -9.27 0.34 23.52
N GLY A 235 -8.57 0.15 24.64
CA GLY A 235 -9.08 -0.58 25.81
C GLY A 235 -9.27 -2.07 25.56
N ILE A 236 -8.36 -2.68 24.79
CA ILE A 236 -8.37 -4.12 24.46
C ILE A 236 -7.43 -4.88 25.38
N ASP A 237 -7.98 -5.81 26.15
CA ASP A 237 -7.21 -6.67 27.05
C ASP A 237 -6.46 -7.77 26.29
N VAL A 238 -5.22 -8.05 26.70
CA VAL A 238 -4.37 -9.11 26.15
C VAL A 238 -4.06 -10.13 27.25
N SER A 239 -4.40 -11.39 27.02
CA SER A 239 -4.14 -12.49 27.98
C SER A 239 -2.78 -13.14 27.76
N ASP A 240 -2.46 -13.47 26.50
CA ASP A 240 -1.27 -14.21 26.11
C ASP A 240 -0.58 -13.52 24.94
N LEU A 241 0.75 -13.39 24.99
CA LEU A 241 1.57 -12.93 23.87
C LEU A 241 2.64 -13.97 23.54
N VAL A 242 2.64 -14.47 22.31
CA VAL A 242 3.63 -15.41 21.78
C VAL A 242 4.58 -14.67 20.85
N THR A 243 5.88 -14.65 21.15
CA THR A 243 6.90 -14.01 20.32
C THR A 243 8.12 -14.89 20.11
N ASP A 244 9.00 -14.45 19.23
CA ASP A 244 10.35 -14.97 19.14
C ASP A 244 11.17 -14.73 20.40
N ARG A 245 12.29 -15.46 20.51
CA ARG A 245 13.24 -15.33 21.61
C ARG A 245 14.09 -14.06 21.44
N HIS A 246 13.51 -12.92 21.81
CA HIS A 246 14.20 -11.63 21.81
C HIS A 246 14.44 -11.13 23.25
N SER A 247 15.68 -10.77 23.59
CA SER A 247 16.07 -10.45 24.97
C SER A 247 15.41 -9.17 25.49
N GLN A 248 15.34 -8.13 24.66
CA GLN A 248 14.73 -6.85 25.05
C GLN A 248 13.20 -6.96 25.18
N VAL A 249 12.52 -7.61 24.22
CA VAL A 249 11.07 -7.92 24.31
C VAL A 249 10.77 -8.69 25.60
N LYS A 250 11.57 -9.71 25.93
CA LYS A 250 11.42 -10.45 27.19
C LYS A 250 11.54 -9.55 28.42
N ALA A 251 12.50 -8.62 28.44
CA ALA A 251 12.68 -7.69 29.55
C ALA A 251 11.48 -6.73 29.65
N TYR A 252 11.09 -6.13 28.53
CA TYR A 252 9.93 -5.25 28.42
C TYR A 252 8.64 -5.90 28.91
N MET A 253 8.32 -7.11 28.44
CA MET A 253 7.12 -7.83 28.88
C MET A 253 7.16 -8.16 30.38
N LYS A 254 8.34 -8.42 30.94
CA LYS A 254 8.48 -8.72 32.36
C LYS A 254 8.36 -7.46 33.25
N GLU A 255 8.80 -6.32 32.76
CA GLU A 255 8.88 -5.07 33.53
C GLU A 255 7.60 -4.24 33.40
N GLU A 256 7.05 -4.10 32.19
CA GLU A 256 5.92 -3.21 31.91
C GLU A 256 4.57 -3.95 31.79
N HIS A 257 4.57 -5.24 31.43
CA HIS A 257 3.34 -6.02 31.15
C HIS A 257 3.21 -7.29 32.00
N ILE A 258 3.28 -7.13 33.32
CA ILE A 258 3.32 -8.25 34.30
C ILE A 258 2.07 -9.14 34.23
N ASN A 259 0.93 -8.57 33.83
CA ASN A 259 -0.35 -9.28 33.78
C ASN A 259 -0.53 -10.10 32.47
N ILE A 260 0.36 -9.94 31.49
CA ILE A 260 0.30 -10.66 30.21
C ILE A 260 1.20 -11.89 30.29
N ASN A 261 0.65 -13.06 29.95
CA ASN A 261 1.43 -14.28 29.86
C ASN A 261 2.32 -14.26 28.60
N HIS A 262 3.62 -14.04 28.79
CA HIS A 262 4.59 -14.00 27.68
C HIS A 262 5.23 -15.37 27.41
N TRP A 263 4.93 -15.90 26.23
CA TRP A 263 5.39 -17.18 25.72
C TRP A 263 6.36 -17.04 24.54
N PHE A 264 7.19 -18.06 24.35
CA PHE A 264 8.08 -18.20 23.21
C PHE A 264 7.48 -19.14 22.16
N ASP A 265 7.67 -18.77 20.91
CA ASP A 265 7.35 -19.62 19.78
C ASP A 265 8.22 -20.88 19.75
N VAL A 266 7.55 -22.03 19.83
CA VAL A 266 8.15 -23.36 19.85
C VAL A 266 8.95 -23.64 18.59
N TRP A 267 8.48 -23.17 17.43
CA TRP A 267 9.13 -23.43 16.14
C TRP A 267 10.50 -22.77 16.04
N HIS A 268 10.60 -21.51 16.46
CA HIS A 268 11.87 -20.78 16.48
C HIS A 268 12.82 -21.30 17.54
N VAL A 269 12.30 -21.72 18.70
CA VAL A 269 13.10 -22.42 19.71
C VAL A 269 13.67 -23.72 19.13
N ALA A 270 12.86 -24.54 18.45
CA ALA A 270 13.30 -25.79 17.83
C ALA A 270 14.37 -25.59 16.75
N LYS A 271 14.24 -24.57 15.89
CA LYS A 271 15.22 -24.21 14.85
C LYS A 271 16.58 -23.76 15.40
N GLY A 272 16.60 -23.15 16.59
CA GLY A 272 17.83 -22.69 17.23
C GLY A 272 18.80 -23.82 17.63
N PHE A 273 18.30 -25.06 17.69
CA PHE A 273 19.12 -26.24 17.99
C PHE A 273 19.70 -26.81 16.70
N LYS A 274 21.04 -26.82 16.60
CA LYS A 274 21.73 -27.47 15.47
C LYS A 274 21.55 -28.99 15.56
N PRO A 275 21.24 -29.71 14.47
CA PRO A 275 21.05 -31.17 14.47
C PRO A 275 22.27 -32.00 14.93
N HIS A 276 23.48 -31.43 14.92
CA HIS A 276 24.73 -32.16 15.20
C HIS A 276 25.24 -32.01 16.64
N MET A 277 24.51 -31.35 17.53
CA MET A 277 24.93 -31.19 18.91
C MET A 277 24.54 -32.41 19.75
N ASP A 278 25.40 -32.80 20.68
CA ASP A 278 25.13 -33.86 21.66
C ASP A 278 23.81 -33.58 22.37
N LEU A 279 22.82 -34.42 22.07
CA LEU A 279 21.44 -34.30 22.53
C LEU A 279 21.35 -34.12 24.05
N GLU A 280 22.25 -34.77 24.79
CA GLU A 280 22.36 -34.67 26.25
C GLU A 280 22.69 -33.24 26.73
N ARG A 281 23.63 -32.55 26.08
CA ARG A 281 24.01 -31.16 26.43
C ARG A 281 22.91 -30.15 26.10
N ILE A 282 22.11 -30.42 25.08
CA ILE A 282 20.95 -29.60 24.72
C ILE A 282 19.81 -29.84 25.73
N ILE A 283 19.44 -31.09 25.98
CA ILE A 283 18.31 -31.47 26.85
C ILE A 283 18.57 -31.05 28.31
N THR A 284 19.81 -31.15 28.79
CA THR A 284 20.20 -30.74 30.16
C THR A 284 20.62 -29.27 30.25
N GLY A 285 20.66 -28.55 29.12
CA GLY A 285 21.05 -27.16 29.07
C GLY A 285 20.10 -26.27 29.87
N ARG A 286 20.62 -25.51 30.84
CA ARG A 286 19.83 -24.55 31.65
C ARG A 286 18.97 -23.61 30.81
N MET A 287 19.45 -23.21 29.63
CA MET A 287 18.70 -22.36 28.70
C MET A 287 17.48 -23.07 28.11
N LEU A 288 17.62 -24.30 27.61
CA LEU A 288 16.49 -25.06 27.06
C LEU A 288 15.46 -25.35 28.15
N LEU A 289 15.87 -25.76 29.35
CA LEU A 289 14.92 -26.02 30.45
C LEU A 289 14.13 -24.78 30.86
N THR A 290 14.75 -23.60 30.73
CA THR A 290 14.06 -22.32 30.97
C THR A 290 13.12 -21.98 29.81
N ASP A 291 13.53 -22.23 28.57
CA ASP A 291 12.74 -21.95 27.37
C ASP A 291 11.53 -22.91 27.28
N ILE A 292 11.69 -24.21 27.63
CA ILE A 292 10.60 -25.21 27.68
C ILE A 292 9.45 -24.73 28.56
N ARG A 293 9.76 -24.14 29.72
CA ARG A 293 8.74 -23.58 30.63
C ARG A 293 8.01 -22.37 30.06
N LYS A 294 8.59 -21.71 29.05
CA LYS A 294 8.03 -20.55 28.35
C LYS A 294 7.51 -20.91 26.97
N LEU A 295 7.52 -22.17 26.55
CA LEU A 295 6.95 -22.55 25.26
C LEU A 295 5.44 -22.33 25.29
N SER A 296 4.93 -21.69 24.23
CA SER A 296 3.49 -21.44 24.07
C SER A 296 2.70 -22.75 24.09
N PRO A 297 1.76 -22.94 25.04
CA PRO A 297 0.79 -24.02 24.98
C PRO A 297 -0.44 -23.65 24.14
N VAL A 298 -0.58 -22.37 23.78
CA VAL A 298 -1.83 -21.76 23.29
C VAL A 298 -1.89 -21.66 21.76
N GLY A 299 -0.74 -21.61 21.07
CA GLY A 299 -0.72 -21.52 19.61
C GLY A 299 0.67 -21.40 19.00
N GLN A 300 0.75 -21.67 17.68
CA GLN A 300 1.97 -21.55 16.87
C GLN A 300 1.88 -20.32 15.94
N THR A 301 3.03 -19.70 15.63
CA THR A 301 3.13 -18.52 14.76
C THR A 301 3.12 -18.85 13.26
N SER A 302 2.78 -20.08 12.86
CA SER A 302 2.81 -20.51 11.45
C SER A 302 1.94 -19.64 10.52
N SER A 303 0.87 -19.05 11.05
CA SER A 303 0.05 -18.06 10.35
C SER A 303 0.79 -16.73 10.13
N LEU A 304 1.64 -16.29 11.08
CA LEU A 304 2.52 -15.12 10.91
C LEU A 304 3.59 -15.37 9.83
N GLU A 305 4.19 -16.57 9.78
CA GLU A 305 5.09 -16.93 8.66
C GLU A 305 4.36 -16.87 7.31
N SER A 306 3.07 -17.26 7.29
CA SER A 306 2.23 -17.17 6.09
C SER A 306 1.91 -15.72 5.72
N PHE A 307 1.63 -14.86 6.70
CA PHE A 307 1.47 -13.42 6.49
C PHE A 307 2.75 -12.79 5.93
N HIS A 308 3.92 -13.15 6.45
CA HIS A 308 5.20 -12.67 5.92
C HIS A 308 5.43 -13.03 4.45
N LYS A 309 4.88 -14.14 3.96
CA LYS A 309 4.90 -14.44 2.51
C LYS A 309 4.02 -13.47 1.72
N VAL A 310 2.86 -13.07 2.25
CA VAL A 310 2.00 -12.04 1.66
C VAL A 310 2.69 -10.68 1.66
N VAL A 311 3.38 -10.32 2.75
CA VAL A 311 4.19 -9.09 2.78
C VAL A 311 5.31 -9.13 1.73
N CYS A 312 5.95 -10.29 1.49
CA CYS A 312 6.94 -10.41 0.40
C CYS A 312 6.33 -10.21 -1.00
N TYR A 313 5.05 -10.51 -1.17
CA TYR A 313 4.34 -10.32 -2.43
C TYR A 313 4.11 -8.82 -2.71
N PHE A 314 3.62 -8.07 -1.72
CA PHE A 314 3.33 -6.64 -1.87
C PHE A 314 4.54 -5.73 -1.64
N ALA A 315 5.48 -6.12 -0.78
CA ALA A 315 6.71 -5.39 -0.46
C ALA A 315 7.94 -6.33 -0.51
N PRO A 316 8.42 -6.66 -1.72
CA PRO A 316 9.63 -7.46 -1.90
C PRO A 316 10.86 -6.78 -1.28
N LYS A 317 11.74 -7.56 -0.65
CA LYS A 317 12.98 -7.04 -0.02
C LYS A 317 14.00 -6.47 -1.02
N SER A 318 13.87 -6.84 -2.30
CA SER A 318 14.77 -6.40 -3.38
C SER A 318 14.40 -5.04 -3.96
N VAL A 319 13.31 -4.42 -3.51
CA VAL A 319 12.81 -3.14 -4.03
C VAL A 319 12.80 -2.13 -2.89
N HIS A 320 13.35 -0.94 -3.14
CA HIS A 320 13.28 0.17 -2.19
C HIS A 320 11.94 0.89 -2.31
N PHE A 321 11.35 1.26 -1.17
CA PHE A 321 10.13 2.03 -1.08
C PHE A 321 10.34 3.23 -0.16
N PHE A 322 9.65 4.34 -0.42
CA PHE A 322 9.55 5.44 0.55
C PHE A 322 8.68 5.03 1.74
N HIS A 323 8.79 5.75 2.87
CA HIS A 323 8.11 5.37 4.12
C HIS A 323 6.61 5.15 3.93
N ALA A 324 5.89 6.15 3.40
CA ALA A 324 4.44 6.07 3.20
C ALA A 324 4.03 4.94 2.23
N GLN A 325 4.85 4.66 1.21
CA GLN A 325 4.61 3.56 0.27
C GLN A 325 4.86 2.19 0.91
N MET A 326 5.89 2.07 1.76
CA MET A 326 6.18 0.84 2.50
C MET A 326 5.05 0.53 3.47
N GLU A 327 4.59 1.54 4.21
CA GLU A 327 3.46 1.44 5.13
C GLU A 327 2.16 1.04 4.41
N ALA A 328 1.79 1.74 3.34
CA ALA A 328 0.62 1.37 2.53
C ALA A 328 0.70 -0.07 1.99
N ARG A 329 1.88 -0.55 1.57
CA ARG A 329 2.05 -1.94 1.13
C ARG A 329 1.90 -2.95 2.26
N LEU A 330 2.29 -2.60 3.49
CA LEU A 330 2.07 -3.42 4.68
C LEU A 330 0.58 -3.51 5.02
N PHE A 331 -0.13 -2.38 4.96
CA PHE A 331 -1.58 -2.34 5.12
C PHE A 331 -2.31 -3.15 4.05
N LEU A 332 -1.91 -3.00 2.79
CA LEU A 332 -2.44 -3.81 1.69
C LEU A 332 -2.22 -5.31 1.92
N ALA A 333 -1.03 -5.70 2.42
CA ALA A 333 -0.76 -7.09 2.77
C ALA A 333 -1.65 -7.59 3.93
N ALA A 334 -1.88 -6.76 4.95
CA ALA A 334 -2.74 -7.08 6.10
C ALA A 334 -4.20 -7.21 5.68
N LEU A 335 -4.72 -6.26 4.88
CA LEU A 335 -6.04 -6.32 4.27
C LEU A 335 -6.21 -7.60 3.44
N HIS A 336 -5.23 -7.90 2.58
CA HIS A 336 -5.26 -9.10 1.75
C HIS A 336 -5.26 -10.38 2.58
N PHE A 337 -4.42 -10.44 3.61
CA PHE A 337 -4.32 -11.60 4.48
C PHE A 337 -5.62 -11.80 5.26
N ASN A 338 -6.13 -10.76 5.93
CA ASN A 338 -7.35 -10.84 6.74
C ASN A 338 -8.56 -11.30 5.93
N GLU A 339 -8.68 -10.85 4.68
CA GLU A 339 -9.71 -11.28 3.74
C GLU A 339 -9.56 -12.77 3.36
N ASN A 340 -8.32 -13.27 3.23
CA ASN A 340 -8.02 -14.57 2.61
C ASN A 340 -7.57 -15.68 3.58
N SER A 341 -7.38 -15.39 4.87
CA SER A 341 -6.87 -16.35 5.86
C SER A 341 -7.86 -17.48 6.16
N CYS A 342 -9.14 -17.17 6.27
CA CYS A 342 -10.21 -18.12 6.59
C CYS A 342 -10.87 -18.75 5.35
N ARG A 343 -10.18 -18.77 4.18
CA ARG A 343 -10.75 -19.34 2.95
C ARG A 343 -11.14 -20.81 3.13
N GLN A 344 -12.40 -21.10 2.81
CA GLN A 344 -12.97 -22.44 2.81
C GLN A 344 -12.28 -23.34 1.77
N GLN A 345 -12.35 -24.65 1.99
CA GLN A 345 -11.88 -25.64 1.02
C GLN A 345 -12.75 -25.57 -0.24
N ALA A 346 -12.13 -25.54 -1.41
CA ALA A 346 -12.81 -25.60 -2.68
C ALA A 346 -13.53 -26.95 -2.80
N VAL A 347 -14.75 -26.92 -3.32
CA VAL A 347 -15.55 -28.10 -3.62
C VAL A 347 -15.67 -28.29 -5.13
N THR A 348 -15.76 -29.53 -5.57
CA THR A 348 -16.12 -29.89 -6.95
C THR A 348 -17.59 -29.53 -7.23
N SER A 349 -18.02 -29.58 -8.49
CA SER A 349 -19.43 -29.41 -8.88
C SER A 349 -20.37 -30.34 -8.10
N ASP A 350 -19.86 -31.49 -7.68
CA ASP A 350 -20.59 -32.53 -6.96
C ASP A 350 -20.50 -32.37 -5.42
N GLY A 351 -20.00 -31.24 -4.92
CA GLY A 351 -19.90 -30.91 -3.50
C GLY A 351 -18.74 -31.58 -2.75
N ARG A 352 -17.86 -32.32 -3.43
CA ARG A 352 -16.73 -33.02 -2.77
C ARG A 352 -15.52 -32.10 -2.58
N PRO A 353 -14.80 -32.19 -1.44
CA PRO A 353 -13.63 -31.36 -1.18
C PRO A 353 -12.50 -31.64 -2.17
N GLN A 354 -11.88 -30.58 -2.69
CA GLN A 354 -10.76 -30.68 -3.62
C GLN A 354 -9.42 -30.77 -2.89
N TYR A 355 -8.53 -31.63 -3.41
CA TYR A 355 -7.16 -31.81 -2.95
C TYR A 355 -6.20 -31.73 -4.14
N ALA A 356 -5.03 -31.14 -3.93
CA ALA A 356 -3.93 -31.10 -4.88
C ALA A 356 -2.70 -31.76 -4.27
N VAL A 357 -1.97 -32.53 -5.08
CA VAL A 357 -0.73 -33.15 -4.62
C VAL A 357 0.37 -32.08 -4.57
N SER A 358 1.01 -31.93 -3.41
CA SER A 358 2.13 -31.03 -3.18
C SER A 358 3.38 -31.85 -2.86
N TYR A 359 4.50 -31.51 -3.51
CA TYR A 359 5.78 -32.18 -3.31
C TYR A 359 6.72 -31.27 -2.50
N PRO A 360 6.91 -31.51 -1.19
CA PRO A 360 7.77 -30.64 -0.37
C PRO A 360 9.24 -30.81 -0.77
N LYS A 361 9.91 -29.69 -1.06
CA LYS A 361 11.33 -29.66 -1.46
C LYS A 361 12.28 -30.27 -0.41
N ALA A 362 11.89 -30.28 0.87
CA ALA A 362 12.74 -30.66 1.99
C ALA A 362 12.99 -32.17 2.17
N LYS A 363 12.29 -33.05 1.43
CA LYS A 363 12.34 -34.50 1.69
C LYS A 363 12.50 -35.39 0.45
N HIS A 364 12.93 -34.87 -0.71
CA HIS A 364 12.82 -35.64 -1.98
C HIS A 364 11.42 -36.28 -2.13
N GLY A 365 10.40 -35.58 -1.63
CA GLY A 365 9.33 -36.24 -0.87
C GLY A 365 8.15 -36.66 -1.71
N ASP A 366 7.64 -37.84 -1.39
CA ASP A 366 6.34 -38.35 -1.84
C ASP A 366 5.25 -37.28 -1.76
N GLY A 367 4.33 -37.34 -2.73
CA GLY A 367 3.27 -36.35 -2.87
C GLY A 367 2.35 -36.32 -1.66
N ILE A 368 2.21 -35.15 -1.03
CA ILE A 368 1.29 -34.93 0.08
C ILE A 368 0.00 -34.31 -0.46
N ALA A 369 -1.15 -34.87 -0.11
CA ALA A 369 -2.45 -34.27 -0.42
C ALA A 369 -2.65 -32.96 0.37
N LYS A 370 -2.75 -31.84 -0.34
CA LYS A 370 -3.01 -30.51 0.23
C LYS A 370 -4.41 -30.07 -0.16
N GLN A 371 -5.18 -29.56 0.81
CA GLN A 371 -6.50 -28.99 0.54
C GLN A 371 -6.37 -27.82 -0.45
N VAL A 372 -7.17 -27.86 -1.52
CA VAL A 372 -7.33 -26.73 -2.42
C VAL A 372 -8.33 -25.78 -1.78
N LYS A 373 -7.94 -24.53 -1.53
CA LYS A 373 -8.85 -23.49 -1.03
C LYS A 373 -9.55 -22.80 -2.21
N VAL A 374 -10.72 -22.21 -1.97
CA VAL A 374 -11.40 -21.34 -2.94
C VAL A 374 -10.46 -20.25 -3.46
N GLN A 375 -10.68 -19.73 -4.69
CA GLN A 375 -9.81 -18.69 -5.26
C GLN A 375 -9.66 -17.49 -4.33
N GLN A 376 -8.48 -16.87 -4.35
CA GLN A 376 -8.23 -15.67 -3.56
C GLN A 376 -9.14 -14.56 -4.04
N THR A 377 -9.79 -13.90 -3.09
CA THR A 377 -10.59 -12.72 -3.35
C THR A 377 -9.69 -11.50 -3.17
N PHE A 378 -9.71 -10.60 -4.15
CA PHE A 378 -9.08 -9.29 -4.06
C PHE A 378 -10.09 -8.22 -3.61
N VAL A 379 -11.15 -8.64 -2.92
CA VAL A 379 -12.34 -7.83 -2.56
C VAL A 379 -12.02 -6.69 -1.57
N HIS A 380 -10.82 -6.68 -0.98
CA HIS A 380 -10.30 -5.52 -0.23
C HIS A 380 -10.04 -4.29 -1.13
N PHE A 381 -9.86 -4.48 -2.45
CA PHE A 381 -9.83 -3.45 -3.49
C PHE A 381 -10.44 -3.98 -4.81
N GLY A 382 -11.55 -4.73 -4.73
CA GLY A 382 -12.16 -5.38 -5.88
C GLY A 382 -12.56 -4.36 -6.96
N PRO A 383 -12.50 -4.71 -8.26
CA PRO A 383 -12.57 -3.73 -9.36
C PRO A 383 -13.92 -3.01 -9.57
N TYR A 384 -14.90 -3.07 -8.66
CA TYR A 384 -16.24 -2.57 -8.95
C TYR A 384 -17.03 -1.93 -7.79
N ASP A 385 -16.74 -2.21 -6.51
CA ASP A 385 -17.62 -1.73 -5.42
C ASP A 385 -17.07 -0.56 -4.60
N ARG A 386 -15.81 -0.15 -4.81
CA ARG A 386 -15.16 0.88 -3.96
C ARG A 386 -14.30 1.90 -4.69
N ILE A 387 -14.42 1.97 -6.00
CA ILE A 387 -14.08 3.23 -6.66
C ILE A 387 -15.12 4.31 -6.32
N ASP A 388 -16.29 3.96 -5.77
CA ASP A 388 -17.16 4.96 -5.15
C ASP A 388 -16.61 5.50 -3.81
N GLU A 389 -15.92 4.71 -2.98
CA GLU A 389 -15.13 5.26 -1.85
C GLU A 389 -13.94 6.08 -2.37
N PHE A 390 -13.30 5.64 -3.46
CA PHE A 390 -12.23 6.38 -4.15
C PHE A 390 -12.74 7.71 -4.72
N LYS A 391 -13.93 7.74 -5.30
CA LYS A 391 -14.63 8.90 -5.83
C LYS A 391 -15.11 9.78 -4.70
N GLU A 392 -15.71 9.25 -3.64
CA GLU A 392 -16.25 10.04 -2.54
C GLU A 392 -15.13 10.69 -1.72
N HIS A 393 -14.01 10.00 -1.49
CA HIS A 393 -12.84 10.59 -0.84
C HIS A 393 -12.04 11.52 -1.75
N SER A 394 -11.85 11.18 -3.03
CA SER A 394 -11.24 12.13 -3.98
C SER A 394 -12.13 13.37 -4.13
N TRP A 395 -13.44 13.21 -4.29
CA TRP A 395 -14.43 14.28 -4.39
C TRP A 395 -14.51 15.14 -3.13
N LYS A 396 -14.42 14.56 -1.91
CA LYS A 396 -14.34 15.32 -0.65
C LYS A 396 -13.02 16.08 -0.51
N LEU A 397 -11.89 15.51 -0.95
CA LEU A 397 -10.61 16.22 -1.05
C LEU A 397 -10.68 17.38 -2.07
N PHE A 398 -11.50 17.24 -3.12
CA PHE A 398 -11.73 18.27 -4.15
C PHE A 398 -12.75 19.36 -3.75
N GLN A 399 -13.71 19.10 -2.85
CA GLN A 399 -14.66 20.12 -2.38
C GLN A 399 -14.13 20.96 -1.21
N GLY A 400 -13.15 20.47 -0.46
CA GLY A 400 -12.53 21.20 0.65
C GLY A 400 -11.73 22.44 0.24
N SER A 401 -11.43 22.61 -1.05
CA SER A 401 -10.76 23.78 -1.62
C SER A 401 -11.71 24.78 -2.29
N SER A 402 -13.03 24.52 -2.30
CA SER A 402 -14.01 25.36 -3.00
C SER A 402 -15.25 25.66 -2.15
N SER A 403 -15.07 26.05 -0.89
CA SER A 403 -16.14 26.66 -0.09
C SER A 403 -15.60 27.72 0.86
N SER A 404 -15.06 28.81 0.31
CA SER A 404 -15.13 30.12 0.95
C SER A 404 -16.57 30.64 0.76
N GLN A 405 -17.44 30.37 1.73
CA GLN A 405 -18.73 31.04 1.78
C GLN A 405 -18.50 32.54 2.00
N SER A 406 -18.86 33.30 0.98
CA SER A 406 -19.14 34.72 1.04
C SER A 406 -20.37 34.96 1.93
N GLU A 407 -20.17 35.50 3.13
CA GLU A 407 -21.23 36.23 3.81
C GLU A 407 -20.84 37.69 3.98
N SER A 408 -21.56 38.53 3.26
CA SER A 408 -21.52 39.97 3.31
C SER A 408 -22.26 40.50 4.54
N GLY A 409 -21.51 41.15 5.43
CA GLY A 409 -21.88 42.41 6.10
C GLY A 409 -22.84 42.35 7.29
N THR A 410 -22.32 42.55 8.51
CA THR A 410 -22.49 43.80 9.29
C THR A 410 -21.72 43.72 10.62
N SER A 411 -20.78 44.66 10.82
CA SER A 411 -20.15 45.00 12.12
C SER A 411 -20.89 46.20 12.75
N PRO A 412 -20.66 46.65 14.01
CA PRO A 412 -19.58 46.29 14.94
C PRO A 412 -19.95 46.19 16.45
N THR A 413 -19.05 45.66 17.29
CA THR A 413 -18.49 46.40 18.46
C THR A 413 -17.32 45.66 19.12
N SER A 414 -16.23 46.43 19.27
CA SER A 414 -15.02 46.34 20.13
C SER A 414 -14.91 45.22 21.18
N THR A 415 -13.76 44.57 21.38
CA THR A 415 -12.57 45.18 22.02
C THR A 415 -11.34 44.24 22.01
N HIS A 416 -10.17 44.85 21.81
CA HIS A 416 -8.81 44.52 22.30
C HIS A 416 -7.99 43.31 21.78
N SER A 417 -6.96 43.66 20.99
CA SER A 417 -5.64 42.97 20.85
C SER A 417 -4.60 43.53 21.84
N PRO A 418 -3.42 42.90 22.01
CA PRO A 418 -2.20 43.33 21.27
C PRO A 418 -1.28 42.14 20.84
N LYS A 419 -0.79 42.04 19.58
CA LYS A 419 0.38 42.67 18.90
C LYS A 419 1.78 42.25 19.40
N TYR A 420 2.67 41.83 18.46
CA TYR A 420 4.10 42.21 18.24
C TYR A 420 4.68 41.26 17.14
N SER A 421 4.70 41.59 15.84
CA SER A 421 5.61 42.42 15.01
C SER A 421 7.00 41.83 14.67
N LYS A 422 7.24 41.68 13.36
CA LYS A 422 8.50 41.38 12.66
C LYS A 422 9.60 42.43 12.89
N ALA A 423 10.87 42.01 12.76
CA ALA A 423 11.94 42.82 12.15
C ALA A 423 13.02 41.91 11.54
N VAL A 424 13.55 42.35 10.40
CA VAL A 424 14.56 41.74 9.50
C VAL A 424 15.90 42.47 9.71
N GLU A 425 16.98 41.93 9.13
CA GLU A 425 18.36 42.47 8.98
C GLU A 425 19.26 42.20 10.21
N GLY A 426 20.41 41.52 10.14
CA GLY A 426 21.39 41.32 9.06
C GLY A 426 22.63 42.16 9.37
N PHE A 427 23.74 41.57 9.84
CA PHE A 427 25.11 42.03 9.55
C PHE A 427 26.19 41.07 10.12
N CYS A 428 26.96 40.51 9.19
CA CYS A 428 28.40 40.18 9.17
C CYS A 428 29.20 40.05 10.49
N GLY A 429 29.82 38.88 10.68
CA GLY A 429 31.28 38.78 10.56
C GLY A 429 32.14 38.66 11.83
N VAL A 430 32.82 37.50 11.94
CA VAL A 430 34.21 37.29 12.43
C VAL A 430 34.40 37.53 13.95
N THR A 431 34.85 36.59 14.79
CA THR A 431 36.25 36.12 14.88
C THR A 431 36.36 34.95 15.89
N ALA A 432 37.07 33.89 15.48
CA ALA A 432 38.08 33.07 16.18
C ALA A 432 38.08 32.81 17.71
N LEU A 433 38.38 31.52 18.01
CA LEU A 433 39.20 30.98 19.10
C LEU A 433 38.63 30.94 20.53
N LYS A 434 38.19 29.75 20.95
CA LYS A 434 39.00 28.83 21.76
C LYS A 434 38.46 27.40 21.72
#